data_AF-A0A182ARM9-F1
#
_entry.id   AF-A0A182ARM9-F1
#
_cell.length_a   1.000
_cell.length_b   1.000
_cell.length_c   1.000
_cell.angle_alpha   90.00
_cell.angle_beta   90.00
_cell.angle_gamma   90.00
#
_symmetry.space_group_name_H-M   'P 1'
#
loop_
_entity.id
_entity.type
_entity.pdbx_description
1 polymer ?
#
loop_
_entity_poly.entity_id
_entity_poly.type
_entity_poly.pdbx_seq_one_letter_code
_entity_poly.pdbx_strand_id
1 'polypeptide(L)'
;MAYRLLRREGWTINHKRVQRLWREEGLQRPTPRKRKRARPADGSVRRHRAEHPHQVWAMDFQFDATADGRRLKFLNVIDVTWTPGIGPG
;
A
#
# COMPACT_ATOMS: atom_id res chain seq x y z
N MET A 1 19.35 12.17 6.14
CA MET A 1 19.12 13.57 6.55
C MET A 1 20.41 14.24 7.04
N ALA A 2 21.18 13.61 7.93
CA ALA A 2 22.40 14.18 8.53
C ALA A 2 23.38 14.85 7.54
N TYR A 3 23.72 14.20 6.41
CA TYR A 3 24.61 14.78 5.41
C TYR A 3 24.13 16.15 4.87
N ARG A 4 22.82 16.31 4.66
CA ARG A 4 22.26 17.57 4.13
C ARG A 4 22.32 18.69 5.16
N LEU A 5 22.19 18.38 6.46
CA LEU A 5 22.30 19.35 7.53
C LEU A 5 23.73 19.88 7.64
N LEU A 6 24.72 18.98 7.65
CA LEU A 6 26.14 19.34 7.67
C LEU A 6 26.55 20.21 6.48
N ARG A 7 25.99 19.93 5.29
CA ARG A 7 26.24 20.77 4.11
C ARG A 7 25.62 22.16 4.20
N ARG A 8 24.46 22.31 4.85
CA ARG A 8 23.83 23.63 5.10
C ARG A 8 24.59 24.43 6.13
N GLU A 9 25.26 23.78 7.07
CA GLU A 9 26.16 24.39 8.05
C GLU A 9 27.55 24.70 7.47
N GLY A 10 27.77 24.52 6.15
CA GLY A 10 29.01 24.89 5.48
C GLY A 10 30.09 23.81 5.48
N TRP A 11 29.83 22.60 6.01
CA TRP A 11 30.83 21.55 6.08
C TRP A 11 31.05 20.84 4.74
N THR A 12 32.30 20.74 4.30
CA THR A 12 32.70 20.03 3.08
C THR A 12 33.03 18.57 3.39
N ILE A 13 32.01 17.79 3.78
CA ILE A 13 32.17 16.36 4.12
C ILE A 13 31.70 15.44 2.97
N ASN A 14 32.26 14.24 2.86
CA ASN A 14 31.79 13.22 1.91
C ASN A 14 30.56 12.50 2.49
N HIS A 15 29.50 12.35 1.70
CA HIS A 15 28.28 11.64 2.09
C HIS A 15 28.56 10.20 2.58
N LYS A 16 29.55 9.51 1.99
CA LYS A 16 29.93 8.13 2.38
C LYS A 16 30.47 8.07 3.80
N ARG A 17 31.24 9.09 4.22
CA ARG A 17 31.81 9.18 5.57
C ARG A 17 30.71 9.36 6.61
N VAL A 18 29.75 10.24 6.33
CA VAL A 18 28.58 10.45 7.20
C VAL A 18 27.76 9.17 7.30
N GLN A 19 27.53 8.47 6.19
CA GLN A 19 26.77 7.23 6.18
C GLN A 19 27.47 6.11 6.96
N ARG A 20 28.80 5.99 6.86
CA ARG A 20 29.58 4.98 7.59
C ARG A 20 29.51 5.22 9.10
N LEU A 21 29.80 6.45 9.53
CA LEU A 21 29.70 6.85 10.93
C LEU A 21 28.29 6.58 11.48
N TRP A 22 27.26 6.92 10.70
CA TRP A 22 25.86 6.67 11.08
C TRP A 22 25.52 5.18 11.26
N ARG A 23 26.21 4.29 10.54
CA ARG A 23 26.04 2.84 10.69
C ARG A 23 26.83 2.30 11.87
N GLU A 24 28.06 2.77 12.07
CA GLU A 24 28.96 2.39 13.17
C GLU A 24 28.37 2.80 14.53
N GLU A 25 27.78 3.99 14.61
CA GLU A 25 27.13 4.52 15.81
C GLU A 25 25.73 3.91 16.08
N GLY A 26 25.28 2.95 15.27
CA GLY A 26 23.97 2.29 15.46
C GLY A 26 22.76 3.21 15.27
N LEU A 27 22.94 4.43 14.75
CA LEU A 27 21.89 5.45 14.58
C LEU A 27 20.93 5.13 13.43
N GLN A 28 21.02 3.95 12.82
CA GLN A 28 20.09 3.51 11.79
C GLN A 28 18.70 3.38 12.41
N ARG A 29 17.79 4.23 11.96
CA ARG A 29 16.38 4.14 12.33
C ARG A 29 15.89 2.74 11.94
N PRO A 30 15.30 1.95 12.84
CA PRO A 30 14.74 0.66 12.49
C PRO A 30 13.78 0.85 11.33
N THR A 31 14.00 0.13 10.22
CA THR A 31 13.05 0.14 9.11
C THR A 31 11.69 -0.28 9.68
N PRO A 32 10.66 0.59 9.59
CA PRO A 32 9.35 0.25 10.13
C PRO A 32 8.90 -1.04 9.44
N ARG A 33 8.74 -2.12 10.22
CA ARG A 33 8.18 -3.37 9.71
C ARG A 33 6.83 -3.01 9.11
N LYS A 34 6.65 -3.23 7.80
CA LYS A 34 5.34 -3.10 7.15
C LYS A 34 4.38 -3.98 7.93
N ARG A 35 3.49 -3.38 8.72
CA ARG A 35 2.41 -4.10 9.40
C ARG A 35 1.59 -4.75 8.29
N LYS A 36 1.58 -6.09 8.25
CA LYS A 36 0.63 -6.81 7.39
C LYS A 36 -0.77 -6.33 7.80
N ARG A 37 -1.60 -5.95 6.82
CA ARG A 37 -3.02 -5.64 7.10
C ARG A 37 -3.61 -6.81 7.87
N ALA A 38 -4.19 -6.55 9.04
CA ALA A 38 -4.91 -7.56 9.78
C ALA A 38 -6.07 -8.05 8.91
N ARG A 39 -6.00 -9.31 8.46
CA ARG A 39 -7.13 -10.02 7.90
C ARG A 39 -7.76 -10.83 9.05
N PRO A 40 -9.09 -11.00 9.08
CA PRO A 40 -9.72 -11.95 9.98
C PRO A 40 -9.02 -13.33 9.90
N ALA A 41 -8.78 -13.96 11.05
CA ALA A 41 -8.01 -15.21 11.14
C ALA A 41 -8.71 -16.40 10.44
N ASP A 42 -10.03 -16.33 10.31
CA ASP A 42 -10.87 -17.28 9.59
C ASP A 42 -10.94 -17.01 8.08
N GLY A 43 -10.27 -15.96 7.58
CA GLY A 43 -10.36 -15.52 6.20
C GLY A 43 -11.75 -15.04 5.79
N SER A 44 -12.73 -14.97 6.70
CA SER A 44 -14.09 -14.61 6.40
C SER A 44 -14.20 -13.09 6.31
N VAL A 45 -14.09 -12.59 5.08
CA VAL A 45 -14.89 -11.41 4.74
C VAL A 45 -16.29 -11.96 4.60
N ARG A 46 -17.16 -11.78 5.60
CA ARG A 46 -18.60 -12.05 5.46
C ARG A 46 -19.12 -11.19 4.31
N ARG A 47 -19.06 -11.73 3.09
CA ARG A 47 -19.64 -11.10 1.91
C ARG A 47 -21.12 -11.38 1.99
N HIS A 48 -21.92 -10.33 2.22
CA HIS A 48 -23.36 -10.43 2.05
C HIS A 48 -23.62 -10.89 0.62
N ARG A 49 -24.42 -11.95 0.48
CA ARG A 49 -24.88 -12.39 -0.83
C ARG A 49 -25.93 -11.39 -1.29
N ALA A 50 -25.90 -10.98 -2.56
CA ALA A 50 -26.99 -10.19 -3.13
C ALA A 50 -28.25 -11.06 -3.20
N GLU A 51 -29.32 -10.58 -2.59
CA GLU A 51 -30.70 -11.08 -2.61
C GLU A 51 -31.55 -10.33 -3.64
N HIS A 52 -31.15 -9.11 -4.01
CA HIS A 52 -31.76 -8.30 -5.06
C HIS A 52 -30.69 -7.57 -5.90
N PRO A 53 -30.99 -7.17 -7.14
CA PRO A 53 -30.12 -6.32 -7.96
C PRO A 53 -29.70 -5.05 -7.20
N HIS A 54 -28.49 -4.54 -7.47
CA HIS A 54 -27.95 -3.31 -6.87
C HIS A 54 -27.74 -3.32 -5.35
N GLN A 55 -27.85 -4.48 -4.69
CA GLN A 55 -27.68 -4.59 -3.23
C GLN A 55 -26.23 -4.69 -2.79
N VAL A 56 -25.39 -5.35 -3.58
CA VAL A 56 -24.00 -5.63 -3.20
C VAL A 56 -23.09 -5.19 -4.33
N TRP A 57 -22.14 -4.32 -4.02
CA TRP A 57 -21.20 -3.77 -4.98
C TRP A 57 -19.79 -4.20 -4.60
N ALA A 58 -19.03 -4.69 -5.58
CA ALA A 58 -17.60 -4.92 -5.45
C ALA A 58 -16.86 -3.73 -6.05
N MET A 59 -15.94 -3.16 -5.27
CA MET A 59 -15.11 -2.03 -5.71
C MET A 59 -13.64 -2.37 -5.50
N ASP A 60 -12.82 -2.10 -6.51
CA ASP A 60 -11.37 -2.25 -6.42
C ASP A 60 -10.64 -1.11 -7.15
N PHE A 61 -9.36 -0.93 -6.81
CA PHE A 61 -8.51 0.10 -7.40
C PHE A 61 -7.34 -0.55 -8.12
N GLN A 62 -7.19 -0.24 -9.40
CA GLN A 62 -6.04 -0.62 -10.20
C GLN A 62 -5.15 0.60 -10.46
N PHE A 63 -3.84 0.40 -10.33
CA PHE A 63 -2.84 1.43 -10.56
C PHE A 63 -1.94 0.99 -11.71
N ASP A 64 -1.70 1.89 -12.64
CA ASP A 64 -0.82 1.65 -13.78
C ASP A 64 0.03 2.89 -14.08
N ALA A 65 1.01 2.76 -14.97
CA ALA A 65 1.82 3.87 -15.46
C ALA A 65 2.00 3.78 -16.97
N THR A 66 1.87 4.91 -17.65
CA THR A 66 2.19 5.02 -19.07
C THR A 66 3.71 4.93 -19.29
N ALA A 67 4.13 4.66 -20.54
CA ALA A 67 5.56 4.56 -20.88
C ALA A 67 6.35 5.85 -20.56
N ASP A 68 5.68 7.01 -20.54
CA ASP A 68 6.24 8.31 -20.15
C ASP A 68 6.10 8.62 -18.64
N GLY A 69 5.67 7.64 -17.83
CA GLY A 69 5.68 7.69 -16.37
C GLY A 69 4.47 8.39 -15.71
N ARG A 70 3.43 8.76 -16.48
CA ARG A 70 2.20 9.30 -15.89
C ARG A 70 1.45 8.19 -15.18
N ARG A 71 0.94 8.49 -13.99
CA ARG A 71 0.22 7.52 -13.16
C ARG A 71 -1.24 7.45 -13.57
N LEU A 72 -1.71 6.26 -13.89
CA LEU A 72 -3.11 5.95 -14.14
C LEU A 72 -3.71 5.28 -12.89
N LYS A 73 -4.97 5.61 -12.62
CA LYS A 73 -5.75 5.03 -11.52
C LYS A 73 -7.12 4.70 -12.04
N PHE A 74 -7.52 3.45 -11.90
CA PHE A 74 -8.84 2.98 -12.26
C PHE A 74 -9.59 2.60 -10.99
N LEU A 75 -10.85 3.03 -10.90
CA LEU A 75 -11.81 2.51 -9.92
C LEU A 75 -12.71 1.55 -10.68
N ASN A 76 -12.60 0.27 -10.36
CA ASN A 76 -13.49 -0.76 -10.88
C ASN A 76 -14.69 -0.87 -9.93
N VAL A 77 -15.89 -0.78 -10.47
CA VAL A 77 -17.16 -0.93 -9.73
C VAL A 77 -17.99 -1.99 -10.44
N ILE A 78 -18.28 -3.06 -9.74
CA ILE A 78 -19.02 -4.22 -10.24
C ILE A 78 -20.26 -4.41 -9.37
N ASP A 79 -21.43 -4.49 -9.98
CA ASP A 79 -22.64 -4.93 -9.29
C ASP A 79 -22.57 -6.46 -9.12
N VAL A 80 -22.59 -6.94 -7.88
CA VAL A 80 -22.55 -8.37 -7.59
C VAL A 80 -23.96 -8.90 -7.83
N THR A 81 -24.19 -9.39 -9.03
CA THR A 81 -25.51 -9.83 -9.49
C THR A 81 -26.10 -10.94 -8.64
N TRP A 82 -27.38 -10.78 -8.31
CA TRP A 82 -28.25 -11.85 -7.84
C TRP A 82 -28.54 -12.83 -8.99
N THR A 83 -28.19 -14.11 -8.82
CA THR A 83 -28.61 -15.20 -9.74
C THR A 83 -29.86 -15.88 -9.19
N PRO A 84 -31.04 -15.76 -9.84
CA PRO A 84 -32.18 -16.60 -9.51
C PRO A 84 -31.84 -18.07 -9.79
N GLY A 85 -31.97 -18.94 -8.79
CA GLY A 85 -31.91 -20.40 -8.97
C GLY A 85 -30.67 -21.12 -8.44
N ILE A 86 -29.71 -20.42 -7.80
CA ILE A 86 -28.58 -21.06 -7.10
C ILE A 86 -28.66 -20.77 -5.59
N GLY A 87 -29.83 -20.93 -4.97
CA GLY A 87 -29.95 -20.98 -3.51
C GLY A 87 -29.60 -22.38 -2.98
N PRO A 88 -28.97 -22.53 -1.79
CA PRO A 88 -28.87 -23.85 -1.20
C PRO A 88 -30.29 -24.36 -0.90
N GLY A 89 -30.59 -25.58 -1.35
CA GLY A 89 -31.78 -26.32 -0.94
C GLY A 89 -31.72 -26.70 0.54
#